data_AF-A0A811V047-F1
#
_entry.id   AF-A0A811V047-F1
#
_cell.length_a   1.000
_cell.length_b   1.000
_cell.length_c   1.000
_cell.angle_alpha   90.00
_cell.angle_beta   90.00
_cell.angle_gamma   90.00
#
_symmetry.space_group_name_H-M   'P 1'
#
loop_
_entity.id
_entity.type
_entity.pdbx_description
1 polymer ?
#
loop_
_entity_poly.entity_id
_entity_poly.type
_entity_poly.pdbx_seq_one_letter_code
_entity_poly.pdbx_strand_id
1 'polypeptide(L)'
;MSSEVWFCHFDDDNYVNVPRLVKLLDEYSPSVDWYLGKPSIFSPLEIHLDSYPTSSHKNKTPSEKISFWFATGGAGFCLSRALTLKMLPIAGGGKFINIGRKIRFPDDVTMGFIIEHLLKVPLRIVENFHSHLEPMEHIHPDTFQEQVSFSYAHMRNQWNVVKVDGFDLTKDPKRFYSLHCKLFPYFSFCPTR
;
A
#
# COMPACT_ATOMS: atom_id res chain seq x y z
N MET A 1 -11.34 17.70 -15.30
CA MET A 1 -10.29 17.35 -14.32
C MET A 1 -10.98 16.77 -13.09
N SER A 2 -10.49 15.65 -12.59
CA SER A 2 -11.09 14.98 -11.43
C SER A 2 -11.04 15.87 -10.17
N SER A 3 -12.14 15.89 -9.41
CA SER A 3 -12.27 16.55 -8.10
C SER A 3 -11.77 15.68 -6.94
N GLU A 4 -11.19 14.51 -7.23
CA GLU A 4 -10.67 13.59 -6.23
C GLU A 4 -9.53 14.23 -5.43
N VAL A 5 -9.65 14.18 -4.10
CA VAL A 5 -8.68 14.76 -3.15
C VAL A 5 -7.64 13.74 -2.67
N TRP A 6 -7.90 12.45 -2.87
CA TRP A 6 -7.05 11.32 -2.51
C TRP A 6 -7.07 10.27 -3.62
N PHE A 7 -5.91 9.68 -3.88
CA PHE A 7 -5.76 8.47 -4.68
C PHE A 7 -5.33 7.35 -3.74
N CYS A 8 -6.02 6.21 -3.74
CA CYS A 8 -5.58 5.03 -3.00
C CYS A 8 -5.52 3.82 -3.93
N HIS A 9 -4.50 2.99 -3.73
CA HIS A 9 -4.31 1.72 -4.43
C HIS A 9 -4.53 0.57 -3.45
N PHE A 10 -5.22 -0.48 -3.91
CA PHE A 10 -5.40 -1.76 -3.23
C PHE A 10 -5.46 -2.87 -4.30
N ASP A 11 -4.90 -4.03 -3.99
CA ASP A 11 -4.91 -5.21 -4.87
C ASP A 11 -6.26 -5.97 -4.76
N ASP A 12 -6.51 -6.92 -5.67
CA ASP A 12 -7.76 -7.69 -5.73
C ASP A 12 -7.89 -8.74 -4.60
N ASP A 13 -6.80 -8.97 -3.86
CA ASP A 13 -6.74 -9.79 -2.66
C ASP A 13 -6.85 -8.97 -1.37
N ASN A 14 -7.12 -7.67 -1.44
CA ASN A 14 -7.34 -6.81 -0.29
C ASN A 14 -8.82 -6.70 0.13
N TYR A 15 -9.05 -6.69 1.44
CA TYR A 15 -10.30 -6.22 2.05
C TYR A 15 -10.07 -4.82 2.58
N VAL A 16 -10.92 -3.85 2.21
CA VAL A 16 -10.79 -2.46 2.63
C VAL A 16 -11.93 -2.08 3.58
N ASN A 17 -11.58 -1.71 4.81
CA ASN A 17 -12.50 -1.09 5.76
C ASN A 17 -12.67 0.40 5.40
N VAL A 18 -13.55 0.67 4.43
CA VAL A 18 -13.75 2.01 3.87
C VAL A 18 -14.08 3.08 4.93
N PRO A 19 -14.97 2.85 5.92
CA PRO A 19 -15.21 3.83 6.97
C PRO A 19 -13.95 4.19 7.77
N ARG A 20 -13.08 3.21 8.04
CA ARG A 20 -11.81 3.47 8.73
C ARG A 20 -10.81 4.21 7.84
N LEU A 21 -10.74 3.86 6.55
CA LEU A 21 -9.92 4.56 5.56
C LEU A 21 -10.29 6.05 5.48
N VAL A 22 -11.59 6.37 5.34
CA VAL A 22 -12.05 7.77 5.26
C VAL A 22 -11.65 8.54 6.52
N LYS A 23 -11.89 7.96 7.71
CA LYS A 23 -11.48 8.58 8.98
C LYS A 23 -9.97 8.84 9.04
N LEU A 24 -9.15 7.90 8.57
CA LEU A 24 -7.70 8.08 8.50
C LEU A 24 -7.34 9.25 7.58
N LEU A 25 -7.93 9.31 6.39
CA LEU A 25 -7.62 10.35 5.41
C LEU A 25 -8.06 11.75 5.87
N ASP A 26 -9.12 11.86 6.68
CA ASP A 26 -9.57 13.12 7.28
C ASP A 26 -8.56 13.70 8.30
N GLU A 27 -7.64 12.87 8.83
CA GLU A 27 -6.56 13.33 9.72
C GLU A 27 -5.47 14.11 8.96
N TYR A 28 -5.47 14.09 7.62
CA TYR A 28 -4.44 14.67 6.77
C TYR A 28 -5.03 15.68 5.78
N SER A 29 -4.37 16.83 5.61
CA SER A 29 -4.77 17.79 4.57
C SER A 29 -4.38 17.30 3.17
N PRO A 30 -5.31 17.22 2.20
CA PRO A 30 -5.00 16.81 0.83
C PRO A 30 -4.18 17.85 0.03
N SER A 31 -3.98 19.06 0.59
CA SER A 31 -3.11 20.10 0.03
C SER A 31 -1.64 19.96 0.39
N VAL A 32 -1.30 19.02 1.27
CA VAL A 32 0.08 18.69 1.69
C VAL A 32 0.49 17.38 1.03
N ASP A 33 1.77 17.23 0.69
CA ASP A 33 2.29 16.02 0.07
C ASP A 33 2.31 14.85 1.06
N TRP A 34 1.31 13.98 0.98
CA TRP A 34 1.25 12.74 1.76
C TRP A 34 1.38 11.52 0.90
N TYR A 35 2.29 10.63 1.31
CA TYR A 35 2.39 9.24 0.90
C TYR A 35 2.16 8.36 2.13
N LEU A 36 0.97 7.79 2.24
CA LEU A 36 0.52 7.01 3.40
C LEU A 36 0.53 5.52 3.04
N GLY A 37 1.09 4.68 3.89
CA GLY A 37 1.06 3.22 3.69
C GLY A 37 2.00 2.51 4.64
N LYS A 38 2.31 1.24 4.36
CA LYS A 38 3.18 0.43 5.21
C LYS A 38 4.25 -0.30 4.38
N PRO A 39 5.54 -0.22 4.75
CA PRO A 39 6.55 -1.05 4.14
C PRO A 39 6.47 -2.48 4.71
N SER A 40 6.68 -3.49 3.88
CA SER A 40 6.76 -4.91 4.32
C SER A 40 8.21 -5.42 4.36
N ILE A 41 9.18 -4.51 4.36
CA ILE A 41 10.61 -4.80 4.52
C ILE A 41 11.15 -4.10 5.77
N PHE A 42 12.19 -4.67 6.39
CA PHE A 42 12.73 -4.17 7.67
C PHE A 42 13.74 -3.02 7.53
N SER A 43 14.23 -2.77 6.32
CA SER A 43 15.18 -1.70 6.01
C SER A 43 14.81 -1.06 4.68
N PRO A 44 15.17 0.21 4.41
CA PRO A 44 14.92 0.82 3.11
C PRO A 44 15.56 0.00 2.00
N LEU A 45 14.94 -0.02 0.82
CA LEU A 45 15.48 -0.71 -0.33
C LEU A 45 16.72 0.01 -0.84
N GLU A 46 17.81 -0.72 -1.00
CA GLU A 46 19.05 -0.20 -1.57
C GLU A 46 19.24 -0.70 -3.01
N ILE A 47 19.44 0.22 -3.95
CA ILE A 47 19.67 -0.10 -5.36
C ILE A 47 20.91 0.62 -5.89
N HIS A 48 21.60 -0.01 -6.84
CA HIS A 48 22.71 0.59 -7.57
C HIS A 48 22.23 0.95 -8.98
N LEU A 49 22.23 2.24 -9.30
CA LEU A 49 21.86 2.70 -10.64
C LEU A 49 23.11 3.12 -11.40
N ASP A 50 23.50 2.30 -12.38
CA ASP A 50 24.66 2.60 -13.24
C ASP A 50 24.39 3.77 -14.22
N SER A 51 23.13 4.22 -14.37
CA SER A 51 22.74 5.15 -15.45
C SER A 51 21.42 5.92 -15.24
N TYR A 52 21.00 6.23 -14.01
CA TYR A 52 19.93 7.22 -13.83
C TYR A 52 20.54 8.64 -13.86
N PRO A 53 20.18 9.50 -14.82
CA PRO A 53 20.70 10.86 -14.84
C PRO A 53 20.06 11.63 -13.68
N THR A 54 20.75 11.72 -12.56
CA THR A 54 20.49 12.79 -11.60
C THR A 54 20.86 14.11 -12.28
N SER A 55 20.02 15.13 -12.13
CA SER A 55 20.07 16.40 -12.90
C SER A 55 21.27 17.30 -12.57
N SER A 56 22.35 16.74 -12.02
CA SER A 56 23.49 17.50 -11.54
C SER A 56 24.77 16.67 -11.62
N HIS A 57 25.66 17.13 -12.50
CA HIS A 57 27.08 16.82 -12.63
C HIS A 57 27.54 15.80 -13.69
N LYS A 58 28.13 16.36 -14.74
CA LYS A 58 29.19 15.77 -15.56
C LYS A 58 30.34 15.34 -14.65
N ASN A 59 30.32 14.09 -14.17
CA ASN A 59 31.49 13.28 -13.82
C ASN A 59 30.98 11.87 -13.51
N LYS A 60 31.49 10.86 -14.22
CA LYS A 60 31.20 9.44 -13.95
C LYS A 60 31.72 9.07 -12.56
N THR A 61 30.91 9.28 -11.54
CA THR A 61 31.14 8.72 -10.20
C THR A 61 30.74 7.23 -10.19
N PRO A 62 31.28 6.42 -9.25
CA PRO A 62 30.82 5.06 -9.01
C PRO A 62 29.30 5.05 -8.82
N SER A 63 28.64 3.95 -9.21
CA SER A 63 27.18 3.78 -9.13
C SER A 63 26.61 4.40 -7.85
N GLU A 64 25.74 5.40 -8.01
CA GLU A 64 25.13 6.08 -6.87
C GLU A 64 24.25 5.07 -6.14
N LYS A 65 24.62 4.78 -4.88
CA LYS A 65 23.83 3.92 -4.01
C LYS A 65 22.60 4.69 -3.57
N ILE A 66 21.43 4.22 -3.98
CA ILE A 66 20.15 4.86 -3.70
C ILE A 66 19.41 4.04 -2.65
N SER A 67 18.93 4.71 -1.61
CA SER A 67 18.19 4.10 -0.50
C SER A 67 16.85 4.83 -0.32
N PHE A 68 15.75 4.09 -0.27
CA PHE A 68 14.39 4.65 -0.11
C PHE A 68 13.39 3.62 0.43
N TRP A 69 12.32 4.09 1.07
CA TRP A 69 11.18 3.24 1.41
C TRP A 69 10.13 3.22 0.31
N PHE A 70 9.27 2.21 0.36
CA PHE A 70 8.06 2.14 -0.45
C PHE A 70 6.94 1.52 0.38
N ALA A 71 5.71 1.95 0.14
CA ALA A 71 4.53 1.28 0.67
C ALA A 71 4.27 0.04 -0.18
N THR A 72 4.10 -1.11 0.47
CA THR A 72 3.82 -2.38 -0.20
C THR A 72 2.46 -2.34 -0.88
N GLY A 73 2.40 -2.62 -2.18
CA GLY A 73 1.16 -2.57 -2.96
C GLY A 73 0.04 -3.43 -2.37
N GLY A 74 0.38 -4.67 -1.98
CA GLY A 74 -0.56 -5.61 -1.37
C GLY A 74 -0.98 -5.30 0.06
N ALA A 75 -0.47 -4.25 0.71
CA ALA A 75 -1.09 -3.67 1.90
C ALA A 75 -2.09 -2.56 1.55
N GLY A 76 -1.93 -1.95 0.39
CA GLY A 76 -2.55 -0.70 0.00
C GLY A 76 -1.78 0.54 0.45
N PHE A 77 -1.99 1.64 -0.28
CA PHE A 77 -1.39 2.93 0.03
C PHE A 77 -2.26 4.07 -0.51
N CYS A 78 -2.06 5.28 0.02
CA CYS A 78 -2.78 6.47 -0.39
C CYS A 78 -1.86 7.67 -0.64
N LEU A 79 -2.24 8.51 -1.60
CA LEU A 79 -1.55 9.71 -2.02
C LEU A 79 -2.51 10.90 -1.98
N SER A 80 -2.05 11.98 -1.35
CA SER A 80 -2.74 13.27 -1.40
C SER A 80 -2.83 13.82 -2.83
N ARG A 81 -3.86 14.64 -3.10
CA ARG A 81 -3.97 15.36 -4.38
C ARG A 81 -2.73 16.22 -4.69
N ALA A 82 -2.16 16.89 -3.69
CA ALA A 82 -0.95 17.69 -3.90
C ALA A 82 0.21 16.83 -4.43
N LEU A 83 0.43 15.65 -3.84
CA LEU A 83 1.48 14.74 -4.28
C LEU A 83 1.19 14.15 -5.67
N THR A 84 -0.05 13.71 -5.95
CA THR A 84 -0.38 13.15 -7.26
C THR A 84 -0.16 14.16 -8.39
N LEU A 85 -0.50 15.44 -8.17
CA LEU A 85 -0.23 16.51 -9.13
C LEU A 85 1.27 16.73 -9.36
N LYS A 86 2.11 16.62 -8.32
CA LYS A 86 3.58 16.69 -8.46
C LYS A 86 4.16 15.48 -9.19
N MET A 87 3.53 14.32 -9.08
CA MET A 87 3.93 13.12 -9.79
C MET A 87 3.60 13.17 -11.28
N LEU A 88 2.52 13.83 -11.70
CA LEU A 88 2.08 13.88 -13.11
C LEU A 88 3.18 14.23 -14.13
N PRO A 89 3.98 15.30 -13.97
CA PRO A 89 5.05 15.61 -14.93
C PRO A 89 6.17 14.55 -14.98
N ILE A 90 6.37 13.78 -13.91
CA ILE A 90 7.44 12.78 -13.76
C ILE A 90 6.98 11.39 -14.23
N ALA A 91 5.76 11.01 -13.88
CA ALA A 91 5.23 9.65 -14.01
C ALA A 91 4.08 9.53 -15.02
N GLY A 92 3.42 10.64 -15.37
CA GLY A 92 2.29 10.63 -16.32
C GLY A 92 2.69 10.30 -17.76
N GLY A 93 1.69 9.97 -18.59
CA GLY A 93 1.88 9.75 -20.04
C GLY A 93 2.81 8.58 -20.37
N GLY A 94 2.79 7.50 -19.58
CA GLY A 94 3.62 6.30 -19.78
C GLY A 94 5.03 6.39 -19.20
N LYS A 95 5.44 7.53 -18.63
CA LYS A 95 6.76 7.68 -18.00
C LYS A 95 6.95 6.77 -16.79
N PHE A 96 5.90 6.52 -16.00
CA PHE A 96 5.91 5.58 -14.88
C PHE A 96 6.44 4.21 -15.29
N ILE A 97 5.85 3.63 -16.34
CA ILE A 97 6.23 2.30 -16.85
C ILE A 97 7.70 2.32 -17.34
N ASN A 98 8.13 3.41 -17.98
CA ASN A 98 9.52 3.54 -18.43
C ASN A 98 10.51 3.59 -17.24
N ILE A 99 10.15 4.27 -16.14
CA ILE A 99 10.95 4.29 -14.91
C ILE A 99 11.02 2.89 -14.32
N GLY A 100 9.88 2.21 -14.14
CA GLY A 100 9.83 0.84 -13.59
C GLY A 100 10.68 -0.15 -14.40
N ARG A 101 10.59 -0.12 -15.73
CA ARG A 101 11.46 -0.95 -16.60
C ARG A 101 12.94 -0.61 -16.45
N LYS A 102 13.28 0.67 -16.25
CA LYS A 102 14.68 1.11 -16.12
C LYS A 102 15.29 0.65 -14.80
N ILE A 103 14.54 0.76 -13.69
CA ILE A 103 15.00 0.30 -12.38
C ILE A 103 14.83 -1.21 -12.19
N ARG A 104 14.00 -1.86 -13.02
CA ARG A 104 13.68 -3.30 -13.00
C ARG A 104 13.01 -3.76 -11.70
N PHE A 105 12.12 -2.94 -11.17
CA PHE A 105 11.33 -3.25 -9.99
C PHE A 105 9.82 -3.18 -10.27
N PRO A 106 8.99 -3.82 -9.41
CA PRO A 106 7.53 -3.74 -9.51
C PRO A 106 6.97 -2.33 -9.32
N ASP A 107 5.66 -2.19 -9.53
CA ASP A 107 4.98 -0.89 -9.53
C ASP A 107 5.02 -0.19 -8.17
N ASP A 108 4.85 -0.89 -7.06
CA ASP A 108 4.92 -0.32 -5.70
C ASP A 108 6.32 0.21 -5.35
N VAL A 109 7.36 -0.53 -5.70
CA VAL A 109 8.75 -0.07 -5.58
C VAL A 109 9.02 1.12 -6.51
N THR A 110 8.44 1.12 -7.72
CA THR A 110 8.54 2.25 -8.66
C THR A 110 7.87 3.50 -8.11
N MET A 111 6.73 3.35 -7.43
CA MET A 111 6.06 4.44 -6.70
C MET A 111 6.95 4.99 -5.61
N GLY A 112 7.54 4.14 -4.77
CA GLY A 112 8.49 4.56 -3.74
C GLY A 112 9.71 5.28 -4.34
N PHE A 113 10.30 4.75 -5.40
CA PHE A 113 11.43 5.40 -6.08
C PHE A 113 11.07 6.82 -6.56
N ILE A 114 9.89 6.99 -7.17
CA ILE A 114 9.46 8.32 -7.63
C ILE A 114 9.20 9.26 -6.45
N ILE A 115 8.50 8.80 -5.42
CA ILE A 115 8.04 9.66 -4.33
C ILE A 115 9.15 9.97 -3.33
N GLU A 116 9.81 8.94 -2.79
CA GLU A 116 10.86 9.09 -1.78
C GLU A 116 12.17 9.56 -2.40
N HIS A 117 12.62 8.93 -3.49
CA HIS A 117 13.92 9.25 -4.05
C HIS A 117 13.89 10.47 -4.98
N LEU A 118 12.95 10.59 -5.93
CA LEU A 118 12.93 11.73 -6.86
C LEU A 118 12.24 12.97 -6.27
N LEU A 119 11.08 12.80 -5.62
CA LEU A 119 10.30 13.91 -5.08
C LEU A 119 10.67 14.28 -3.63
N LYS A 120 11.47 13.46 -2.94
CA LYS A 120 11.91 13.68 -1.55
C LYS A 120 10.74 13.80 -0.55
N VAL A 121 9.65 13.08 -0.81
CA VAL A 121 8.51 13.00 0.10
C VAL A 121 8.59 11.67 0.85
N PRO A 122 8.78 11.67 2.17
CA PRO A 122 8.94 10.43 2.92
C PRO A 122 7.62 9.66 3.01
N LEU A 123 7.70 8.33 3.04
CA LEU A 123 6.61 7.44 3.37
C LEU A 123 6.20 7.68 4.82
N ARG A 124 4.95 8.09 5.01
CA ARG A 124 4.32 8.11 6.32
C ARG A 124 3.79 6.71 6.62
N ILE A 125 4.47 6.04 7.55
CA ILE A 125 4.07 4.71 8.01
C ILE A 125 2.72 4.81 8.72
N VAL A 126 1.78 3.99 8.26
CA VAL A 126 0.46 3.78 8.86
C VAL A 126 0.30 2.29 9.14
N GLU A 127 0.37 1.91 10.41
CA GLU A 127 0.36 0.51 10.86
C GLU A 127 -0.93 -0.25 10.54
N ASN A 128 -2.01 0.48 10.23
CA ASN A 128 -3.33 -0.08 9.97
C ASN A 128 -3.53 -0.65 8.55
N PHE A 129 -2.53 -0.53 7.66
CA PHE A 129 -2.51 -1.24 6.39
C PHE A 129 -1.81 -2.58 6.56
N HIS A 130 -2.35 -3.67 6.00
CA HIS A 130 -1.82 -5.02 6.21
C HIS A 130 -1.68 -5.78 4.90
N SER A 131 -0.47 -6.26 4.60
CA SER A 131 -0.18 -7.08 3.43
C SER A 131 -0.21 -8.56 3.76
N HIS A 132 -0.51 -9.42 2.78
CA HIS A 132 -0.38 -10.86 2.93
C HIS A 132 1.07 -11.33 3.17
N LEU A 133 2.06 -10.43 3.12
CA LEU A 133 3.45 -10.67 3.54
C LEU A 133 3.62 -10.63 5.08
N GLU A 134 2.61 -10.19 5.81
CA GLU A 134 2.55 -10.22 7.27
C GLU A 134 1.73 -11.43 7.75
N PRO A 135 2.00 -11.99 8.94
CA PRO A 135 1.17 -13.05 9.51
C PRO A 135 -0.22 -12.51 9.89
N MET A 136 -1.22 -12.74 9.04
CA MET A 136 -2.58 -12.20 9.21
C MET A 136 -3.26 -12.70 10.49
N GLU A 137 -2.84 -13.85 11.03
CA GLU A 137 -3.34 -14.38 12.29
C GLU A 137 -2.94 -13.55 13.52
N HIS A 138 -1.91 -12.69 13.41
CA HIS A 138 -1.45 -11.84 14.51
C HIS A 138 -2.28 -10.56 14.66
N ILE A 139 -3.14 -10.23 13.70
CA ILE A 139 -4.04 -9.07 13.82
C ILE A 139 -5.12 -9.43 14.84
N HIS A 140 -5.16 -8.70 15.95
CA HIS A 140 -6.08 -9.03 17.05
C HIS A 140 -7.54 -8.70 16.68
N PRO A 141 -8.51 -9.61 16.94
CA PRO A 141 -9.92 -9.38 16.59
C PRO A 141 -10.55 -8.11 17.14
N ASP A 142 -10.07 -7.64 18.30
CA ASP A 142 -10.59 -6.43 18.94
C ASP A 142 -10.14 -5.14 18.24
N THR A 143 -9.06 -5.19 17.45
CA THR A 143 -8.54 -4.02 16.72
C THR A 143 -9.02 -3.98 15.27
N PHE A 144 -9.85 -4.93 14.82
CA PHE A 144 -10.28 -5.00 13.41
C PHE A 144 -10.95 -3.72 12.91
N GLN A 145 -11.75 -3.07 13.75
CA GLN A 145 -12.42 -1.81 13.41
C GLN A 145 -11.44 -0.65 13.14
N GLU A 146 -10.22 -0.76 13.66
CA GLU A 146 -9.17 0.25 13.53
C GLU A 146 -8.27 0.01 12.32
N GLN A 147 -8.29 -1.20 11.75
CA GLN A 147 -7.50 -1.55 10.57
C GLN A 147 -8.15 -1.01 9.30
N VAL A 148 -7.32 -0.54 8.37
CA VAL A 148 -7.72 0.03 7.09
C VAL A 148 -7.85 -1.06 6.04
N SER A 149 -6.88 -1.95 5.95
CA SER A 149 -6.87 -3.05 5.00
C SER A 149 -6.45 -4.36 5.65
N PHE A 150 -6.88 -5.44 5.02
CA PHE A 150 -6.43 -6.80 5.31
C PHE A 150 -6.14 -7.48 3.96
N SER A 151 -5.37 -8.54 3.98
CA SER A 151 -5.09 -9.33 2.77
C SER A 151 -5.20 -10.82 3.07
N TYR A 152 -5.05 -11.64 2.04
CA TYR A 152 -4.83 -13.08 2.19
C TYR A 152 -3.82 -13.58 1.17
N ALA A 153 -3.19 -14.71 1.45
CA ALA A 153 -2.41 -15.44 0.44
C ALA A 153 -2.46 -16.95 0.71
N HIS A 154 -2.33 -17.75 -0.33
CA HIS A 154 -2.12 -19.18 -0.20
C HIS A 154 -0.62 -19.48 -0.26
N MET A 155 -0.02 -19.83 0.88
CA MET A 155 1.42 -20.07 1.03
C MET A 155 1.66 -21.53 1.46
N ARG A 156 2.44 -22.29 0.67
CA ARG A 156 2.91 -23.65 1.03
C ARG A 156 1.79 -24.57 1.60
N ASN A 157 0.65 -24.63 0.91
CA ASN A 157 -0.54 -25.40 1.30
C ASN A 157 -1.25 -24.93 2.58
N GLN A 158 -0.98 -23.70 3.02
CA GLN A 158 -1.69 -23.06 4.12
C GLN A 158 -2.18 -21.68 3.70
N TRP A 159 -3.35 -21.29 4.19
CA TRP A 159 -3.87 -19.95 3.99
C TRP A 159 -3.27 -19.02 5.04
N ASN A 160 -2.59 -17.96 4.61
CA ASN A 160 -2.33 -16.80 5.43
C ASN A 160 -3.58 -15.90 5.39
N VAL A 161 -4.39 -15.97 6.43
CA VAL A 161 -5.69 -15.28 6.54
C VAL A 161 -5.90 -14.75 7.94
N VAL A 162 -6.76 -13.75 8.06
CA VAL A 162 -7.10 -13.16 9.36
C VAL A 162 -7.81 -14.17 10.26
N LYS A 163 -7.44 -14.20 11.54
CA LYS A 163 -8.08 -15.07 12.54
C LYS A 163 -9.38 -14.44 13.02
N VAL A 164 -10.50 -14.89 12.45
CA VAL A 164 -11.85 -14.40 12.76
C VAL A 164 -12.81 -15.57 12.82
N ASP A 165 -13.82 -15.51 13.70
CA ASP A 165 -14.91 -16.50 13.73
C ASP A 165 -16.01 -16.11 12.71
N GLY A 166 -16.76 -17.09 12.21
CA GLY A 166 -17.86 -16.80 11.27
C GLY A 166 -18.19 -17.99 10.38
N PHE A 167 -18.19 -17.75 9.06
CA PHE A 167 -18.54 -18.75 8.07
C PHE A 167 -17.54 -19.94 8.07
N ASP A 168 -18.02 -21.09 7.61
CA ASP A 168 -17.19 -22.27 7.40
C ASP A 168 -16.09 -22.02 6.35
N LEU A 169 -14.91 -22.61 6.54
CA LEU A 169 -13.74 -22.41 5.68
C LEU A 169 -13.95 -22.90 4.24
N THR A 170 -14.87 -23.84 4.00
CA THR A 170 -15.23 -24.26 2.64
C THR A 170 -15.98 -23.16 1.88
N LYS A 171 -16.72 -22.30 2.59
CA LYS A 171 -17.48 -21.18 2.03
C LYS A 171 -16.71 -19.86 2.04
N ASP A 172 -15.87 -19.66 3.05
CA ASP A 172 -15.09 -18.45 3.26
C ASP A 172 -13.61 -18.78 3.56
N PRO A 173 -12.88 -19.37 2.60
CA PRO A 173 -11.48 -19.77 2.80
C PRO A 173 -10.56 -18.55 3.01
N LYS A 174 -10.92 -17.40 2.45
CA LYS A 174 -10.18 -16.13 2.52
C LYS A 174 -10.54 -15.30 3.77
N ARG A 175 -11.54 -15.75 4.54
CA ARG A 175 -12.07 -15.12 5.76
C ARG A 175 -12.72 -13.74 5.58
N PHE A 176 -12.88 -13.25 4.34
CA PHE A 176 -13.40 -11.90 4.09
C PHE A 176 -14.89 -11.76 4.38
N TYR A 177 -15.70 -12.81 4.21
CA TYR A 177 -17.12 -12.74 4.61
C TYR A 177 -17.27 -12.72 6.13
N SER A 178 -16.48 -13.53 6.83
CA SER A 178 -16.44 -13.56 8.29
C SER A 178 -15.94 -12.24 8.86
N LEU A 179 -14.86 -11.68 8.29
CA LEU A 179 -14.36 -10.36 8.65
C LEU A 179 -15.41 -9.27 8.38
N HIS A 180 -16.07 -9.30 7.22
CA HIS A 180 -17.12 -8.34 6.89
C HIS A 180 -18.24 -8.35 7.91
N CYS A 181 -18.72 -9.54 8.31
CA CYS A 181 -19.78 -9.65 9.30
C CYS A 181 -19.32 -9.33 10.73
N LYS A 182 -18.03 -9.49 11.04
CA LYS A 182 -17.44 -9.01 12.29
C LYS A 182 -17.41 -7.48 12.33
N LEU A 183 -17.13 -6.81 11.21
CA LEU A 183 -17.07 -5.35 11.11
C LEU A 183 -18.46 -4.71 10.99
N PHE A 184 -19.35 -5.33 10.24
CA PHE A 184 -20.66 -4.81 9.84
C PHE A 184 -21.75 -5.88 10.03
N PRO A 185 -22.17 -6.16 11.28
CA PRO A 185 -23.05 -7.29 11.58
C PRO A 185 -24.50 -7.11 11.12
N TYR A 186 -24.86 -5.94 10.59
CA TYR A 186 -26.24 -5.57 10.24
C TYR A 186 -26.68 -6.04 8.85
N PHE A 187 -25.79 -6.65 8.05
CA PHE A 187 -26.15 -7.19 6.75
C PHE A 187 -26.90 -8.54 6.88
N SER A 188 -27.95 -8.73 6.09
CA SER A 188 -28.84 -9.89 6.19
C SER A 188 -28.19 -11.25 5.88
N PHE A 189 -27.07 -11.26 5.17
CA PHE A 189 -26.32 -12.48 4.88
C PHE A 189 -25.37 -12.88 6.01
N CYS A 190 -25.19 -12.02 7.01
CA CYS A 190 -24.34 -12.32 8.15
C CYS A 190 -25.01 -13.34 9.08
N PRO A 191 -24.29 -14.39 9.52
CA PRO A 191 -24.84 -15.37 10.44
C PRO A 191 -25.24 -14.68 11.75
N THR A 192 -26.43 -15.00 12.24
CA THR A 192 -26.86 -14.61 13.59
C THR A 192 -25.93 -15.27 14.60
N ARG A 193 -25.38 -14.47 15.51
CA ARG A 193 -24.55 -14.95 16.62
C ARG A 193 -25.32 -15.89 17.54
#